data_AF-A0A7C9VZ05-F1
#
_entry.id   AF-A0A7C9VZ05-F1
#
_cell.length_a   1.000
_cell.length_b   1.000
_cell.length_c   1.000
_cell.angle_alpha   90.00
_cell.angle_beta   90.00
_cell.angle_gamma   90.00
#
_symmetry.space_group_name_H-M   'P 1'
#
loop_
_entity.id
_entity.type
_entity.pdbx_description
1 polymer ?
#
loop_
_entity_poly.entity_id
_entity_poly.type
_entity_poly.pdbx_seq_one_letter_code
_entity_poly.pdbx_strand_id
1 'polypeptide(L)'
;MRERTDDPSGNGNGTIHDPLLTTPVARLMALAMGTNVRVFEIPAARSVGLAGLVGLGTDKNGEPRCMIGLTDDLDDDLRADVLAYGLAVLVGTPELLDESPDGVLGISRERLPQADNGPGNLAWHMVQTCGRESPSTTFRLMILQPDE
;
A
#
# COMPACT_ATOMS: atom_id res chain seq x y z
N MET A 1 -19.82 -20.04 43.80
CA MET A 1 -18.84 -18.99 44.11
C MET A 1 -17.50 -19.38 43.49
N ARG A 2 -17.15 -18.74 42.38
CA ARG A 2 -15.79 -18.64 41.84
C ARG A 2 -15.84 -17.51 40.81
N GLU A 3 -15.39 -16.33 41.24
CA GLU A 3 -14.96 -15.24 40.37
C GLU A 3 -13.74 -15.70 39.55
N ARG A 4 -13.67 -15.27 38.29
CA ARG A 4 -12.49 -15.15 37.42
C ARG A 4 -13.00 -14.83 36.01
N THR A 5 -12.52 -13.87 35.25
CA THR A 5 -11.47 -12.85 35.42
C THR A 5 -11.69 -11.91 34.24
N ASP A 6 -11.55 -10.60 34.43
CA ASP A 6 -11.42 -9.65 33.32
C ASP A 6 -10.28 -10.08 32.40
N ASP A 7 -10.56 -10.15 31.10
CA ASP A 7 -9.53 -10.35 30.08
C ASP A 7 -9.07 -8.98 29.54
N PRO A 8 -7.80 -8.58 29.71
CA PRO A 8 -7.31 -7.24 29.39
C PRO A 8 -6.77 -7.12 27.95
N SER A 9 -7.36 -7.82 26.98
CA SER A 9 -7.00 -7.69 25.57
C SER A 9 -8.12 -7.02 24.78
N GLY A 10 -8.23 -5.71 24.94
CA GLY A 10 -8.91 -4.84 23.98
C GLY A 10 -8.12 -4.80 22.67
N ASN A 11 -8.13 -5.93 21.93
CA ASN A 11 -7.64 -6.00 20.57
C ASN A 11 -8.48 -5.06 19.71
N GLY A 12 -7.84 -3.98 19.26
CA GLY A 12 -8.41 -2.99 18.38
C GLY A 12 -9.01 -3.68 17.16
N ASN A 13 -10.34 -3.73 17.15
CA ASN A 13 -11.16 -4.21 16.05
C ASN A 13 -11.04 -3.19 14.91
N GLY A 14 -9.94 -3.23 14.18
CA GLY A 14 -9.78 -2.55 12.89
C GLY A 14 -10.61 -3.29 11.84
N THR A 15 -11.93 -3.31 12.01
CA THR A 15 -12.82 -3.90 11.03
C THR A 15 -12.86 -2.97 9.82
N ILE A 16 -12.67 -3.50 8.62
CA ILE A 16 -12.80 -2.75 7.34
C ILE A 16 -14.23 -2.14 7.19
N HIS A 17 -15.16 -2.56 8.05
CA HIS A 17 -16.52 -2.06 8.21
C HIS A 17 -16.67 -0.95 9.26
N ASP A 18 -15.58 -0.34 9.72
CA ASP A 18 -15.66 0.86 10.55
C ASP A 18 -16.47 1.95 9.80
N PRO A 19 -17.57 2.45 10.39
CA PRO A 19 -18.42 3.46 9.77
C PRO A 19 -17.69 4.78 9.47
N LEU A 20 -16.50 5.00 10.03
CA LEU A 20 -15.64 6.15 9.72
C LEU A 20 -14.77 5.93 8.47
N LEU A 21 -14.66 4.70 7.97
CA LEU A 21 -13.94 4.35 6.74
C LEU A 21 -14.92 4.35 5.55
N THR A 22 -15.38 5.55 5.19
CA THR A 22 -16.45 5.75 4.19
C THR A 22 -15.95 5.65 2.75
N THR A 23 -14.64 5.77 2.50
CA THR A 23 -14.05 5.70 1.15
C THR A 23 -13.14 4.48 1.00
N PRO A 24 -12.97 3.95 -0.23
CA PRO A 24 -12.02 2.87 -0.49
C PRO A 24 -10.59 3.20 -0.05
N VAL A 25 -10.14 4.44 -0.30
CA VAL A 25 -8.83 4.92 0.16
C VAL A 25 -8.73 4.84 1.69
N ALA A 26 -9.74 5.28 2.43
CA ALA A 26 -9.73 5.22 3.89
C ALA A 26 -9.60 3.78 4.41
N ARG A 27 -10.32 2.83 3.80
CA ARG A 27 -10.23 1.40 4.14
C ARG A 27 -8.85 0.82 3.88
N LEU A 28 -8.24 1.16 2.75
CA LEU A 28 -6.88 0.75 2.41
C LEU A 28 -5.83 1.41 3.33
N MET A 29 -6.03 2.67 3.72
CA MET A 29 -5.18 3.36 4.69
C MET A 29 -5.25 2.69 6.06
N ALA A 30 -6.44 2.31 6.52
CA ALA A 30 -6.62 1.54 7.74
C ALA A 30 -5.93 0.16 7.66
N LEU A 31 -6.02 -0.52 6.52
CA LEU A 31 -5.29 -1.77 6.28
C LEU A 31 -3.77 -1.56 6.38
N ALA A 32 -3.23 -0.53 5.72
CA ALA A 32 -1.81 -0.19 5.77
C ALA A 32 -1.34 0.11 7.20
N MET A 33 -2.14 0.87 7.97
CA MET A 33 -1.85 1.15 9.38
C MET A 33 -1.86 -0.12 10.22
N GLY A 34 -2.84 -1.01 10.01
CA GLY A 34 -2.95 -2.29 10.70
C GLY A 34 -1.78 -3.25 10.42
N THR A 35 -1.11 -3.11 9.27
CA THR A 35 0.06 -3.90 8.87
C THR A 35 1.40 -3.17 9.08
N ASN A 36 1.40 -2.06 9.82
CA ASN A 36 2.58 -1.23 10.10
C ASN A 36 3.27 -0.64 8.84
N VAL A 37 2.56 -0.57 7.72
CA VAL A 37 3.03 0.07 6.49
C VAL A 37 2.88 1.58 6.63
N ARG A 38 3.97 2.32 6.40
CA ARG A 38 3.94 3.79 6.42
C ARG A 38 3.47 4.31 5.06
N VAL A 39 2.34 5.01 5.02
CA VAL A 39 1.91 5.75 3.84
C VAL A 39 2.28 7.23 3.97
N PHE A 40 2.83 7.84 2.92
CA PHE A 40 3.20 9.25 2.89
C PHE A 40 3.01 9.86 1.50
N GLU A 41 3.06 11.20 1.41
CA GLU A 41 2.86 11.93 0.15
C GLU A 41 4.19 12.31 -0.49
N ILE A 42 4.22 12.26 -1.83
CA ILE A 42 5.35 12.65 -2.66
C ILE A 42 4.90 13.83 -3.52
N PRO A 43 5.65 14.95 -3.54
CA PRO A 43 5.33 16.06 -4.43
C PRO A 43 5.40 15.64 -5.90
N ALA A 44 4.31 15.79 -6.65
CA ALA A 44 4.22 15.38 -8.06
C ALA A 44 5.33 16.00 -8.95
N ALA A 45 5.76 17.23 -8.61
CA ALA A 45 6.85 17.93 -9.28
C ALA A 45 8.20 17.20 -9.23
N ARG A 46 8.36 16.22 -8.34
CA ARG A 46 9.59 15.43 -8.14
C ARG A 46 9.43 13.96 -8.53
N SER A 47 8.32 13.58 -9.14
CA SER A 47 7.96 12.19 -9.41
C SER A 47 7.29 12.02 -10.78
N VAL A 48 7.85 12.67 -11.79
CA VAL A 48 7.32 12.67 -13.16
C VAL A 48 7.17 11.23 -13.68
N GLY A 49 5.97 10.88 -14.15
CA GLY A 49 5.66 9.54 -14.67
C GLY A 49 5.35 8.47 -13.61
N LEU A 50 5.53 8.77 -12.33
CA LEU A 50 5.22 7.87 -11.22
C LEU A 50 3.85 8.22 -10.63
N ALA A 51 3.15 7.21 -10.12
CA ALA A 51 2.01 7.38 -9.22
C ALA A 51 2.39 7.12 -7.75
N GLY A 52 3.47 6.39 -7.51
CA GLY A 52 3.92 6.15 -6.16
C GLY A 52 5.26 5.45 -6.10
N LEU A 53 5.67 5.17 -4.87
CA LEU A 53 6.85 4.40 -4.51
C LEU A 53 6.43 3.31 -3.54
N VAL A 54 7.12 2.17 -3.59
CA VAL A 54 6.98 1.10 -2.61
C VAL A 54 8.37 0.62 -2.21
N GLY A 55 8.61 0.40 -0.92
CA GLY A 55 9.92 -0.05 -0.48
C GLY A 55 10.07 -0.27 1.01
N LEU A 56 11.30 -0.54 1.40
CA LEU A 56 11.73 -0.70 2.78
C LEU A 56 12.50 0.56 3.21
N GLY A 57 12.13 1.12 4.36
CA GLY A 57 12.89 2.16 5.04
C GLY A 57 13.28 1.71 6.44
N THR A 58 13.88 2.62 7.20
CA THR A 58 14.15 2.41 8.62
C THR A 58 13.30 3.36 9.45
N ASP A 59 12.82 2.86 10.60
CA ASP A 59 12.19 3.70 11.59
C ASP A 59 13.23 4.46 12.44
N LYS A 60 12.75 5.24 13.42
CA LYS A 60 13.60 6.04 14.31
C LYS A 60 14.55 5.21 15.19
N ASN A 61 14.29 3.91 15.35
CA ASN A 61 15.11 2.98 16.12
C ASN A 61 16.07 2.19 15.21
N GLY A 62 16.02 2.41 13.89
CA GLY A 62 16.79 1.66 12.90
C GLY A 62 16.12 0.35 12.46
N GLU A 63 14.88 0.09 12.87
CA GLU A 63 14.17 -1.14 12.50
C GLU A 63 13.59 -1.03 11.08
N PRO A 64 13.62 -2.11 10.28
CA PRO A 64 13.01 -2.12 8.95
C PRO A 64 11.51 -1.79 9.02
N ARG A 65 11.06 -0.94 8.09
CA ARG A 65 9.67 -0.54 7.98
C ARG A 65 9.24 -0.45 6.52
N CYS A 66 8.17 -1.16 6.18
CA CYS A 66 7.56 -1.06 4.87
C CYS A 66 6.95 0.33 4.65
N MET A 67 7.14 0.89 3.46
CA MET A 67 6.68 2.22 3.11
C MET A 67 6.01 2.24 1.73
N ILE A 68 4.98 3.07 1.61
CA ILE A 68 4.32 3.40 0.35
C ILE A 68 4.26 4.92 0.26
N GLY A 69 4.85 5.49 -0.79
CA GLY A 69 4.68 6.90 -1.12
C GLY A 69 3.65 7.04 -2.25
N LEU A 70 2.74 8.01 -2.15
CA LEU A 70 1.73 8.31 -3.17
C LEU A 70 1.96 9.73 -3.68
N THR A 71 1.86 9.95 -5.00
CA THR A 71 1.96 11.32 -5.50
C THR A 71 0.75 12.15 -5.06
N ASP A 72 0.98 13.43 -4.75
CA ASP A 72 -0.06 14.33 -4.21
C ASP A 72 -1.11 14.78 -5.23
N ASP A 73 -0.88 14.48 -6.52
CA ASP A 73 -1.76 14.82 -7.65
C ASP A 73 -2.69 13.67 -8.10
N LEU A 74 -2.69 12.53 -7.40
CA LEU A 74 -3.59 11.42 -7.74
C LEU A 74 -5.04 11.75 -7.35
N ASP A 75 -5.98 11.45 -8.25
CA ASP A 75 -7.38 11.33 -7.87
C ASP A 75 -7.60 10.15 -6.91
N ASP A 76 -8.71 10.17 -6.17
CA ASP A 76 -9.01 9.17 -5.14
C ASP A 76 -9.06 7.73 -5.67
N ASP A 77 -9.49 7.56 -6.93
CA ASP A 77 -9.61 6.27 -7.58
C ASP A 77 -8.24 5.65 -7.89
N LEU A 78 -7.38 6.41 -8.56
CA LEU A 78 -6.01 6.00 -8.84
C LEU A 78 -5.19 5.89 -7.55
N ARG A 79 -5.45 6.75 -6.56
CA ARG A 79 -4.83 6.67 -5.23
C ARG A 79 -5.17 5.35 -4.54
N ALA A 80 -6.44 4.91 -4.58
CA ALA A 80 -6.84 3.62 -4.04
C ALA A 80 -6.14 2.46 -4.76
N ASP A 81 -6.14 2.48 -6.10
CA ASP A 81 -5.54 1.41 -6.90
C ASP A 81 -4.02 1.30 -6.66
N VAL A 82 -3.31 2.43 -6.60
CA VAL A 82 -1.85 2.48 -6.38
C VAL A 82 -1.51 2.06 -4.95
N LEU A 83 -2.28 2.50 -3.96
CA LEU A 83 -2.10 2.08 -2.57
C LEU A 83 -2.30 0.57 -2.41
N ALA A 84 -3.36 0.02 -3.02
CA ALA A 84 -3.61 -1.42 -3.01
C ALA A 84 -2.48 -2.20 -3.73
N TYR A 85 -1.98 -1.70 -4.86
CA TYR A 85 -0.87 -2.32 -5.56
C TYR A 85 0.42 -2.29 -4.73
N GLY A 86 0.75 -1.16 -4.09
CA GLY A 86 1.91 -1.07 -3.20
C GLY A 86 1.81 -2.06 -2.02
N LEU A 87 0.64 -2.18 -1.40
CA LEU A 87 0.41 -3.18 -0.34
C LEU A 87 0.59 -4.60 -0.87
N ALA A 88 0.06 -4.89 -2.05
CA ALA A 88 0.16 -6.20 -2.67
C ALA A 88 1.61 -6.56 -3.04
N VAL A 89 2.43 -5.59 -3.47
CA VAL A 89 3.86 -5.80 -3.75
C VAL A 89 4.62 -6.14 -2.46
N LEU A 90 4.36 -5.41 -1.37
CA LEU A 90 4.99 -5.66 -0.07
C LEU A 90 4.68 -7.06 0.47
N VAL A 91 3.46 -7.56 0.23
CA VAL A 91 3.02 -8.87 0.72
C VAL A 91 3.38 -10.01 -0.24
N GLY A 92 3.22 -9.80 -1.53
CA GLY A 92 3.26 -10.85 -2.55
C GLY A 92 4.62 -11.04 -3.21
N THR A 93 5.52 -10.06 -3.12
CA THR A 93 6.84 -10.09 -3.78
C THR A 93 7.91 -9.36 -2.97
N PRO A 94 8.16 -9.74 -1.70
CA PRO A 94 9.21 -9.10 -0.89
C PRO A 94 10.59 -9.22 -1.52
N GLU A 95 10.87 -10.28 -2.28
CA GLU A 95 12.16 -10.53 -2.92
C GLU A 95 12.53 -9.46 -3.97
N LEU A 96 11.53 -8.86 -4.62
CA LEU A 96 11.76 -7.78 -5.59
C LEU A 96 12.30 -6.50 -4.93
N LEU A 97 12.01 -6.30 -3.64
CA LEU A 97 12.55 -5.18 -2.89
C LEU A 97 13.99 -5.45 -2.46
N ASP A 98 14.32 -6.70 -2.09
CA ASP A 98 15.68 -7.10 -1.74
C ASP A 98 16.66 -6.96 -2.92
N GLU A 99 16.17 -7.11 -4.16
CA GLU A 99 16.95 -6.95 -5.39
C GLU A 99 17.06 -5.49 -5.86
N SER A 100 16.29 -4.56 -5.27
CA SER A 100 16.36 -3.14 -5.62
C SER A 100 17.59 -2.48 -4.96
N PRO A 101 18.38 -1.66 -5.70
CA PRO A 101 19.58 -1.01 -5.18
C PRO A 101 19.39 -0.26 -3.86
N ASP A 102 18.23 0.38 -3.69
CA ASP A 102 17.88 1.17 -2.51
C ASP A 102 16.73 0.54 -1.70
N GLY A 103 16.31 -0.67 -2.03
CA GLY A 103 15.12 -1.28 -1.42
C GLY A 103 13.80 -0.57 -1.76
N VAL A 104 13.80 0.28 -2.82
CA VAL A 104 12.65 1.08 -3.26
C VAL A 104 12.40 0.88 -4.75
N LEU A 105 11.13 0.76 -5.12
CA LEU A 105 10.66 0.68 -6.50
C LEU A 105 9.65 1.79 -6.78
N GLY A 106 9.72 2.36 -7.97
CA GLY A 106 8.69 3.25 -8.51
C GLY A 106 7.50 2.46 -9.03
N ILE A 107 6.30 3.00 -8.83
CA ILE A 107 5.06 2.50 -9.41
C ILE A 107 4.68 3.45 -10.54
N SER A 108 4.57 2.94 -11.77
CA SER A 108 4.17 3.74 -12.93
C SER A 108 2.80 4.38 -12.74
N ARG A 109 2.59 5.52 -13.38
CA ARG A 109 1.27 6.18 -13.38
C ARG A 109 0.23 5.45 -14.24
N GLU A 110 0.68 4.81 -15.31
CA GLU A 110 -0.20 4.07 -16.22
C GLU A 110 -0.52 2.68 -15.66
N ARG A 111 -1.81 2.33 -15.71
CA ARG A 111 -2.30 0.98 -15.45
C ARG A 111 -1.90 0.07 -16.61
N LEU A 112 -1.40 -1.11 -16.30
CA LEU A 112 -1.27 -2.22 -17.24
C LEU A 112 -2.61 -2.98 -17.32
N PRO A 113 -2.80 -3.88 -18.29
CA PRO A 113 -3.89 -4.84 -18.23
C PRO A 113 -3.93 -5.58 -16.89
N GLN A 114 -5.14 -5.82 -16.37
CA GLN A 114 -5.31 -6.54 -15.12
C GLN A 114 -4.62 -7.89 -15.21
N ALA A 115 -3.80 -8.20 -14.21
CA ALA A 115 -3.09 -9.46 -14.14
C ALA A 115 -4.00 -10.52 -13.50
N ASP A 116 -3.91 -11.75 -14.00
CA ASP A 116 -4.67 -12.90 -13.46
C ASP A 116 -4.01 -13.50 -12.20
N ASN A 117 -2.78 -13.10 -11.89
CA ASN A 117 -2.01 -13.54 -10.72
C ASN A 117 -1.05 -12.45 -10.20
N GLY A 118 -0.33 -12.76 -9.12
CA GLY A 118 0.68 -11.87 -8.53
C GLY A 118 0.12 -10.61 -7.85
N PRO A 119 0.97 -9.59 -7.62
CA PRO A 119 0.57 -8.37 -6.91
C PRO A 119 -0.59 -7.63 -7.57
N GLY A 120 -0.66 -7.61 -8.91
CA GLY A 120 -1.75 -6.96 -9.63
C GLY A 120 -3.11 -7.60 -9.33
N ASN A 121 -3.18 -8.92 -9.25
CA ASN A 121 -4.39 -9.65 -8.91
C ASN A 121 -4.76 -9.50 -7.42
N LEU A 122 -3.76 -9.56 -6.53
CA LEU A 122 -3.99 -9.36 -5.10
C LEU A 122 -4.54 -7.95 -4.82
N ALA A 123 -3.95 -6.93 -5.45
CA ALA A 123 -4.42 -5.56 -5.36
C ALA A 123 -5.87 -5.41 -5.83
N TRP A 124 -6.25 -6.14 -6.89
CA TRP A 124 -7.61 -6.12 -7.43
C TRP A 124 -8.61 -6.63 -6.39
N HIS A 125 -8.29 -7.74 -5.72
CA HIS A 125 -9.12 -8.25 -4.62
C HIS A 125 -9.17 -7.30 -3.43
N MET A 126 -8.08 -6.60 -3.12
CA MET A 126 -8.05 -5.60 -2.03
C MET A 126 -8.99 -4.42 -2.32
N VAL A 127 -8.92 -3.82 -3.52
CA VAL A 127 -9.81 -2.68 -3.87
C VAL A 127 -11.27 -3.10 -3.93
N GLN A 128 -11.58 -4.29 -4.47
CA GLN A 128 -12.94 -4.84 -4.50
C GLN A 128 -13.50 -5.03 -3.08
N THR A 129 -12.69 -5.60 -2.17
CA THR A 129 -13.05 -5.75 -0.75
C THR A 129 -13.27 -4.39 -0.07
N CYS A 130 -12.55 -3.36 -0.50
CA CYS A 130 -12.72 -1.99 -0.04
C CYS A 130 -13.86 -1.24 -0.74
N GLY A 131 -14.64 -1.88 -1.62
CA GLY A 131 -15.79 -1.31 -2.30
C GLY A 131 -15.45 -0.47 -3.54
N ARG A 132 -14.31 -0.74 -4.18
CA ARG A 132 -13.84 -0.05 -5.37
C ARG A 132 -13.75 -1.02 -6.55
N GLU A 133 -14.54 -0.74 -7.59
CA GLU A 133 -14.46 -1.45 -8.86
C GLU A 133 -13.40 -0.80 -9.76
N SER A 134 -12.30 -1.51 -10.04
CA SER A 134 -11.21 -1.02 -10.89
C SER A 134 -11.13 -1.75 -12.22
N PRO A 135 -10.89 -1.04 -13.34
CA PRO A 135 -10.58 -1.69 -14.61
C PRO A 135 -9.22 -2.41 -14.56
N SER A 136 -8.29 -1.96 -13.70
CA SER A 136 -7.02 -2.64 -13.43
C SER A 136 -6.33 -2.02 -12.22
N THR A 137 -5.73 -2.87 -11.39
CA THR A 137 -4.81 -2.50 -10.32
C THR A 137 -3.40 -2.99 -10.57
N THR A 138 -3.07 -3.36 -11.81
CA THR A 138 -1.71 -3.75 -12.19
C THR A 138 -0.94 -2.54 -12.70
N PHE A 139 0.28 -2.36 -12.19
CA PHE A 139 1.18 -1.28 -12.62
C PHE A 139 2.57 -1.84 -12.96
N ARG A 140 3.38 -1.05 -13.65
CA ARG A 140 4.79 -1.39 -13.87
C ARG A 140 5.60 -0.96 -12.65
N LEU A 141 6.43 -1.86 -12.13
CA LEU A 141 7.48 -1.53 -11.18
C LEU A 141 8.73 -1.05 -11.93
N MET A 142 9.32 0.03 -11.43
CA MET A 142 10.46 0.71 -12.04
C MET A 142 11.60 0.78 -11.04
N ILE A 143 12.80 0.38 -11.45
CA ILE A 143 14.01 0.64 -10.67
C ILE A 143 14.29 2.14 -10.76
N LEU A 144 14.40 2.80 -9.61
CA LEU A 144 14.81 4.19 -9.55
C LEU A 144 16.33 4.22 -9.72
N GLN A 145 16.80 4.89 -10.75
CA GLN A 145 18.21 5.22 -10.86
C GLN A 145 18.40 6.64 -10.32
N PRO A 146 19.41 6.90 -9.47
CA PRO A 146 19.80 8.27 -9.18
C PRO A 146 20.23 8.93 -10.49
N ASP A 147 19.70 10.12 -10.76
CA ASP A 147 20.23 10.98 -11.83
C ASP A 147 21.70 11.28 -11.48
N GLU A 148 22.62 10.98 -12.40
CA GLU A 148 24.06 11.31 -12.29
C GLU A 148 24.32 12.81 -12.20
#